data_AF-A0A349K0X1-F1
#
_entry.id   AF-A0A349K0X1-F1
#
_cell.length_a   1.000
_cell.length_b   1.000
_cell.length_c   1.000
_cell.angle_alpha   90.00
_cell.angle_beta   90.00
_cell.angle_gamma   90.00
#
_symmetry.space_group_name_H-M   'P 1'
#
loop_
_entity.id
_entity.type
_entity.pdbx_description
1 polymer ?
#
loop_
_entity_poly.entity_id
_entity_poly.type
_entity_poly.pdbx_seq_one_letter_code
_entity_poly.pdbx_strand_id
1 'polypeptide(L)'
;MRYPSRIRRYLGILLPMSLLASAEETQVSFRNDIMPVFSRGGCNTGSCHGHRDGRGEFKLSLWGENPGKDYQALLQGGKRVNRKAPAASKILRKPTLEMEHKGKKRFAVDSPECSLLRQWIEQGAKDDRKEAPRLQSLVVTPETLTLSEPQRSVQLKVEATFANGEKRDVSYWSVYTLSNLVA
;
A
#
# COMPACT_ATOMS: atom_id res chain seq x y z
N MET A 1 48.52 58.87 -33.20
CA MET A 1 47.16 59.38 -32.93
C MET A 1 46.28 58.19 -32.54
N ARG A 2 45.52 58.31 -31.44
CA ARG A 2 44.80 57.25 -30.68
C ARG A 2 43.71 56.55 -31.48
N TYR A 3 43.50 55.24 -31.22
CA TYR A 3 42.21 54.67 -30.77
C TYR A 3 42.40 53.20 -30.33
N PRO A 4 42.19 52.82 -29.05
CA PRO A 4 42.01 51.43 -28.69
C PRO A 4 40.52 51.05 -28.75
N SER A 5 40.20 50.00 -29.49
CA SER A 5 38.88 49.40 -29.62
C SER A 5 38.45 48.74 -28.30
N ARG A 6 37.34 49.21 -27.71
CA ARG A 6 36.69 48.56 -26.56
C ARG A 6 35.93 47.31 -27.04
N ILE A 7 36.47 46.13 -26.75
CA ILE A 7 35.75 44.86 -26.92
C ILE A 7 34.75 44.72 -25.76
N ARG A 8 33.46 44.75 -26.09
CA ARG A 8 32.35 44.57 -25.15
C ARG A 8 32.15 43.07 -24.92
N ARG A 9 32.63 42.54 -23.79
CA ARG A 9 32.38 41.15 -23.37
C ARG A 9 30.92 41.02 -22.95
N TYR A 10 30.11 40.31 -23.72
CA TYR A 10 28.80 39.85 -23.28
C TYR A 10 29.01 38.60 -22.41
N LEU A 11 28.81 38.76 -21.09
CA LEU A 11 28.78 37.65 -20.16
C LEU A 11 27.42 36.97 -20.31
N GLY A 12 27.35 35.94 -21.15
CA GLY A 12 26.17 35.09 -21.26
C GLY A 12 26.02 34.26 -19.99
N ILE A 13 25.04 34.61 -19.15
CA ILE A 13 24.64 33.78 -18.01
C ILE A 13 23.89 32.58 -18.57
N LEU A 14 24.55 31.43 -18.63
CA LEU A 14 23.90 30.14 -18.87
C LEU A 14 23.19 29.74 -17.57
N LEU A 15 21.88 29.97 -17.51
CA LEU A 15 21.03 29.43 -16.45
C LEU A 15 21.02 27.89 -16.58
N PRO A 16 21.37 27.13 -15.53
CA PRO A 16 21.25 25.68 -15.58
C PRO A 16 19.76 25.35 -15.65
N MET A 17 19.33 24.77 -16.77
CA MET A 17 18.01 24.21 -16.92
C MET A 17 17.92 22.99 -16.00
N SER A 18 17.32 23.17 -14.83
CA SER A 18 17.05 22.09 -13.89
C SER A 18 16.15 21.07 -14.57
N LEU A 19 16.73 19.93 -14.94
CA LEU A 19 16.01 18.71 -15.25
C LEU A 19 15.22 18.31 -14.00
N LEU A 20 13.95 18.73 -13.94
CA LEU A 20 12.97 18.13 -13.06
C LEU A 20 12.80 16.69 -13.55
N ALA A 21 13.53 15.75 -12.95
CA ALA A 21 13.21 14.34 -13.04
C ALA A 21 11.79 14.20 -12.49
N SER A 22 10.82 13.97 -13.38
CA SER A 22 9.49 13.51 -12.98
C SER A 22 9.72 12.21 -12.22
N ALA A 23 9.50 12.22 -10.90
CA ALA A 23 9.35 10.97 -10.18
C ALA A 23 8.20 10.24 -10.86
N GLU A 24 8.49 9.17 -11.60
CA GLU A 24 7.41 8.31 -12.09
C GLU A 24 6.67 7.84 -10.86
N GLU A 25 5.40 8.23 -10.76
CA GLU A 25 4.55 7.84 -9.66
C GLU A 25 4.38 6.33 -9.75
N THR A 26 5.05 5.59 -8.85
CA THR A 26 5.01 4.13 -8.86
C THR A 26 3.56 3.67 -8.84
N GLN A 27 3.18 2.85 -9.83
CA GLN A 27 1.82 2.34 -9.93
C GLN A 27 1.51 1.46 -8.70
N VAL A 28 0.43 1.78 -8.00
CA VAL A 28 -0.02 1.01 -6.84
C VAL A 28 -0.56 -0.34 -7.29
N SER A 29 0.04 -1.40 -6.76
CA SER A 29 -0.33 -2.78 -7.03
C SER A 29 -1.55 -3.18 -6.20
N PHE A 30 -2.60 -3.66 -6.87
CA PHE A 30 -3.74 -4.23 -6.14
C PHE A 30 -3.30 -5.43 -5.29
N ARG A 31 -2.49 -6.32 -5.86
CA ARG A 31 -2.04 -7.55 -5.17
C ARG A 31 -1.01 -7.31 -4.09
N ASN A 32 0.00 -6.50 -4.38
CA ASN A 32 1.17 -6.36 -3.52
C ASN A 32 1.07 -5.18 -2.55
N ASP A 33 0.20 -4.20 -2.82
CA ASP A 33 0.07 -3.00 -1.98
C ASP A 33 -1.33 -2.89 -1.34
N ILE A 34 -2.41 -3.14 -2.09
CA ILE A 34 -3.79 -2.99 -1.55
C ILE A 34 -4.26 -4.19 -0.73
N MET A 35 -3.97 -5.42 -1.14
CA MET A 35 -4.36 -6.59 -0.34
C MET A 35 -3.76 -6.60 1.08
N PRO A 36 -2.47 -6.22 1.29
CA PRO A 36 -1.91 -6.06 2.62
C PRO A 36 -2.63 -5.01 3.48
N VAL A 37 -3.13 -3.91 2.89
CA VAL A 37 -3.93 -2.91 3.62
C VAL A 37 -5.18 -3.55 4.23
N PHE A 38 -5.88 -4.42 3.49
CA PHE A 38 -7.06 -5.10 4.03
C PHE A 38 -6.72 -6.08 5.15
N SER A 39 -5.60 -6.80 5.03
CA SER A 39 -5.12 -7.73 6.05
C SER A 39 -4.70 -7.01 7.32
N ARG A 40 -3.87 -5.96 7.21
CA ARG A 40 -3.44 -5.13 8.33
C ARG A 40 -4.60 -4.42 9.01
N GLY A 41 -5.53 -3.87 8.24
CA GLY A 41 -6.74 -3.24 8.76
C GLY A 41 -7.74 -4.23 9.38
N GLY A 42 -7.49 -5.55 9.29
CA GLY A 42 -8.39 -6.58 9.80
C GLY A 42 -9.69 -6.75 9.00
N CYS A 43 -9.77 -6.18 7.79
CA CYS A 43 -10.96 -6.14 6.95
C CYS A 43 -11.31 -7.51 6.36
N ASN A 44 -10.31 -8.25 5.89
CA ASN A 44 -10.45 -9.57 5.24
C ASN A 44 -10.19 -10.74 6.22
N THR A 45 -10.38 -10.51 7.51
CA THR A 45 -10.24 -11.54 8.56
C THR A 45 -11.50 -12.39 8.68
N GLY A 46 -11.35 -13.58 9.27
CA GLY A 46 -12.47 -14.50 9.50
C GLY A 46 -13.59 -13.94 10.38
N SER A 47 -13.32 -12.92 11.21
CA SER A 47 -14.34 -12.23 12.02
C SER A 47 -15.08 -11.12 11.26
N CYS A 48 -14.58 -10.71 10.09
CA CYS A 48 -15.09 -9.59 9.30
C CYS A 48 -15.45 -10.02 7.86
N HIS A 49 -15.02 -9.29 6.83
CA HIS A 49 -15.40 -9.59 5.45
C HIS A 49 -14.75 -10.85 4.89
N GLY A 50 -13.69 -11.35 5.52
CA GLY A 50 -13.09 -12.67 5.26
C GLY A 50 -13.83 -13.84 5.90
N HIS A 51 -14.93 -13.59 6.63
CA HIS A 51 -15.81 -14.64 7.13
C HIS A 51 -16.37 -15.46 5.97
N ARG A 52 -16.65 -16.75 6.19
CA ARG A 52 -17.19 -17.68 5.19
C ARG A 52 -18.41 -17.11 4.45
N ASP A 53 -19.28 -16.41 5.18
CA ASP A 53 -20.51 -15.80 4.65
C ASP A 53 -20.37 -14.27 4.37
N GLY A 54 -19.18 -13.70 4.57
CA GLY A 54 -18.94 -12.26 4.52
C GLY A 54 -19.68 -11.48 5.62
N ARG A 55 -19.72 -10.15 5.47
CA ARG A 55 -20.44 -9.22 6.36
C ARG A 55 -21.04 -8.06 5.56
N GLY A 56 -22.28 -7.68 5.86
CA GLY A 56 -22.92 -6.52 5.23
C GLY A 56 -22.92 -6.57 3.70
N GLU A 57 -23.35 -7.71 3.15
CA GLU A 57 -23.43 -8.02 1.71
C GLU A 57 -22.10 -7.86 0.96
N PHE A 58 -20.97 -7.94 1.68
CA PHE A 58 -19.65 -7.83 1.11
C PHE A 58 -18.74 -8.89 1.69
N LYS A 59 -18.08 -9.60 0.78
CA LYS A 59 -17.20 -10.71 1.09
C LYS A 59 -15.86 -10.48 0.41
N LEU A 60 -14.82 -10.61 1.21
CA LEU A 60 -13.44 -10.76 0.77
C LEU A 60 -13.01 -12.20 1.07
N SER A 61 -11.98 -12.65 0.38
CA SER A 61 -11.31 -13.91 0.63
C SER A 61 -10.51 -13.82 1.93
N LEU A 62 -10.42 -14.93 2.66
CA LEU A 62 -9.76 -14.94 3.97
C LEU A 62 -8.28 -14.58 3.81
N TRP A 63 -7.83 -13.53 4.49
CA TRP A 63 -6.46 -13.01 4.41
C TRP A 63 -5.96 -12.73 2.98
N GLY A 64 -6.87 -12.53 2.03
CA GLY A 64 -6.51 -12.29 0.63
C GLY A 64 -6.05 -13.53 -0.13
N GLU A 65 -6.47 -14.74 0.27
CA GLU A 65 -6.19 -16.01 -0.42
C GLU A 65 -6.53 -15.98 -1.94
N ASN A 66 -7.47 -15.13 -2.35
CA ASN A 66 -7.86 -14.97 -3.75
C ASN A 66 -8.05 -13.50 -4.15
N PRO A 67 -6.94 -12.79 -4.46
CA PRO A 67 -6.99 -11.38 -4.85
C PRO A 67 -7.85 -11.14 -6.10
N GLY A 68 -7.93 -12.13 -7.01
CA GLY A 68 -8.78 -12.01 -8.20
C GLY A 68 -10.27 -11.89 -7.84
N LYS A 69 -10.76 -12.72 -6.91
CA LYS A 69 -12.15 -12.63 -6.41
C LYS A 69 -12.37 -11.34 -5.62
N ASP A 70 -11.38 -10.92 -4.84
CA ASP A 70 -11.47 -9.70 -4.03
C ASP A 70 -11.55 -8.44 -4.87
N TYR A 71 -10.74 -8.35 -5.92
CA TYR A 71 -10.82 -7.28 -6.90
C TYR A 71 -12.21 -7.18 -7.52
N GLN A 72 -12.76 -8.33 -7.96
CA GLN A 72 -14.12 -8.36 -8.52
C GLN A 72 -15.16 -7.93 -7.49
N ALA A 73 -15.10 -8.41 -6.25
CA ALA A 73 -16.03 -8.03 -5.19
C ALA A 73 -16.00 -6.52 -4.88
N LEU A 74 -14.83 -5.88 -4.98
CA LEU A 74 -14.67 -4.44 -4.77
C LEU A 74 -15.28 -3.60 -5.91
N LEU A 75 -15.20 -4.07 -7.15
CA LEU A 75 -15.64 -3.29 -8.31
C LEU A 75 -17.03 -3.64 -8.81
N GLN A 76 -17.51 -4.85 -8.54
CA GLN A 76 -18.80 -5.34 -9.01
C GLN A 76 -19.94 -4.44 -8.53
N GLY A 77 -20.76 -3.97 -9.48
CA GLY A 77 -21.90 -3.10 -9.22
C GLY A 77 -21.56 -1.71 -8.69
N GLY A 78 -20.28 -1.27 -8.71
CA GLY A 78 -19.86 0.07 -8.29
C GLY A 78 -20.15 0.41 -6.82
N LYS A 79 -20.50 -0.60 -6.00
CA LYS A 79 -21.03 -0.36 -4.64
C LYS A 79 -19.95 0.04 -3.63
N ARG A 80 -18.68 -0.29 -3.89
CA ARG A 80 -17.57 -0.17 -2.94
C ARG A 80 -16.52 0.84 -3.41
N VAL A 81 -16.11 0.75 -4.68
CA VAL A 81 -15.18 1.69 -5.32
C VAL A 81 -15.91 2.62 -6.28
N ASN A 82 -15.73 3.93 -6.10
CA ASN A 82 -16.19 4.95 -7.03
C ASN A 82 -14.98 5.58 -7.73
N ARG A 83 -14.69 5.12 -8.95
CA ARG A 83 -13.57 5.63 -9.77
C ARG A 83 -13.77 7.09 -10.22
N LYS A 84 -15.02 7.55 -10.34
CA LYS A 84 -15.34 8.92 -10.77
C LYS A 84 -15.21 9.94 -9.63
N ALA A 85 -15.41 9.48 -8.39
CA ALA A 85 -15.24 10.29 -7.19
C ALA A 85 -14.52 9.44 -6.13
N PRO A 86 -13.17 9.33 -6.20
CA PRO A 86 -12.37 8.46 -5.34
C PRO A 86 -12.68 8.63 -3.85
N ALA A 87 -12.72 9.87 -3.36
CA ALA A 87 -13.04 10.19 -1.96
C ALA A 87 -14.43 9.73 -1.51
N ALA A 88 -15.39 9.58 -2.43
CA ALA A 88 -16.73 9.08 -2.11
C ALA A 88 -16.80 7.55 -2.00
N SER A 89 -15.70 6.83 -2.28
CA SER A 89 -15.65 5.37 -2.24
C SER A 89 -15.93 4.85 -0.83
N LYS A 90 -16.87 3.89 -0.73
CA LYS A 90 -17.21 3.27 0.56
C LYS A 90 -16.03 2.50 1.15
N ILE A 91 -15.08 2.05 0.32
CA ILE A 91 -13.86 1.38 0.79
C ILE A 91 -12.90 2.31 1.53
N LEU A 92 -13.04 3.63 1.39
CA LEU A 92 -12.35 4.63 2.20
C LEU A 92 -13.21 4.99 3.41
N ARG A 93 -14.45 5.43 3.15
CA ARG A 93 -15.30 6.07 4.17
C ARG A 93 -15.78 5.14 5.28
N LYS A 94 -15.98 3.85 4.99
CA LYS A 94 -16.41 2.88 6.00
C LYS A 94 -15.30 2.59 7.01
N PRO A 95 -14.09 2.13 6.62
CA PRO A 95 -13.03 1.86 7.58
C PRO A 95 -12.54 3.09 8.35
N THR A 96 -12.70 4.31 7.81
CA THR A 96 -12.36 5.57 8.49
C THR A 96 -13.47 6.11 9.41
N LEU A 97 -14.67 5.52 9.40
CA LEU A 97 -15.91 6.01 10.03
C LEU A 97 -16.46 7.35 9.50
N GLU A 98 -16.06 7.77 8.31
CA GLU A 98 -16.77 8.84 7.56
C GLU A 98 -18.13 8.38 7.00
N MET A 99 -18.46 7.10 7.20
CA MET A 99 -19.75 6.46 6.98
C MET A 99 -19.91 5.31 7.97
N GLU A 100 -21.14 4.99 8.37
CA GLU A 100 -21.42 3.85 9.24
C GLU A 100 -20.81 2.55 8.69
N HIS A 101 -19.97 1.92 9.50
CA HIS A 101 -19.33 0.64 9.22
C HIS A 101 -19.45 -0.18 10.48
N LYS A 102 -20.51 -1.00 10.60
CA LYS A 102 -20.75 -1.86 11.79
C LYS A 102 -19.51 -2.63 12.30
N GLY A 103 -18.49 -2.82 11.46
CA GLY A 103 -17.15 -3.28 11.83
C GLY A 103 -16.26 -2.28 12.60
N LYS A 104 -16.76 -1.12 13.02
CA LYS A 104 -16.03 -0.03 13.69
C LYS A 104 -14.88 0.56 12.85
N LYS A 105 -14.13 1.51 13.40
CA LYS A 105 -12.96 2.13 12.77
C LYS A 105 -11.87 1.08 12.56
N ARG A 106 -11.23 1.08 11.39
CA ARG A 106 -10.10 0.20 11.04
C ARG A 106 -8.79 0.95 10.89
N PHE A 107 -8.83 2.16 10.34
CA PHE A 107 -7.69 3.06 10.24
C PHE A 107 -8.15 4.53 10.19
N ALA A 108 -7.23 5.48 10.34
CA ALA A 108 -7.53 6.91 10.31
C ALA A 108 -7.60 7.46 8.87
N VAL A 109 -8.20 8.64 8.68
CA VAL A 109 -8.33 9.26 7.34
C VAL A 109 -6.97 9.65 6.76
N ASP A 110 -6.03 10.03 7.62
CA ASP A 110 -4.65 10.44 7.34
C ASP A 110 -3.64 9.27 7.43
N SER A 111 -4.13 8.04 7.55
CA SER A 111 -3.28 6.85 7.63
C SER A 111 -2.68 6.43 6.28
N PRO A 112 -1.52 5.72 6.29
CA PRO A 112 -0.96 5.11 5.09
C PRO A 112 -1.96 4.18 4.37
N GLU A 113 -2.77 3.44 5.12
CA GLU A 113 -3.83 2.57 4.59
C GLU A 113 -4.82 3.36 3.71
N CYS A 114 -5.34 4.47 4.25
CA CYS A 114 -6.31 5.31 3.55
C CYS A 114 -5.68 6.00 2.33
N SER A 115 -4.45 6.49 2.47
CA SER A 115 -3.71 7.14 1.40
C SER A 115 -3.47 6.19 0.22
N LEU A 116 -2.98 4.97 0.50
CA LEU A 116 -2.67 3.98 -0.52
C LEU A 116 -3.91 3.48 -1.25
N LEU A 117 -5.02 3.24 -0.52
CA LEU A 117 -6.31 2.94 -1.13
C LEU A 117 -6.79 4.08 -2.03
N ARG A 118 -6.67 5.33 -1.59
CA ARG A 118 -7.09 6.49 -2.37
C ARG A 118 -6.26 6.60 -3.65
N GLN A 119 -4.95 6.51 -3.54
CA GLN A 119 -4.02 6.57 -4.67
C GLN A 119 -4.33 5.49 -5.70
N TRP A 120 -4.57 4.24 -5.28
CA TRP A 120 -4.98 3.17 -6.20
C TRP A 120 -6.28 3.49 -6.94
N ILE A 121 -7.27 4.09 -6.27
CA ILE A 121 -8.54 4.48 -6.92
C ILE A 121 -8.33 5.62 -7.91
N GLU A 122 -7.51 6.62 -7.54
CA GLU A 122 -7.14 7.76 -8.40
C GLU A 122 -6.36 7.30 -9.64
N GLN A 123 -5.53 6.26 -9.52
CA GLN A 123 -4.86 5.57 -10.63
C GLN A 123 -5.80 4.67 -11.46
N GLY A 124 -7.11 4.73 -11.19
CA GLY A 124 -8.16 4.04 -11.94
C GLY A 124 -8.59 2.71 -11.34
N ALA A 125 -8.13 2.34 -10.14
CA ALA A 125 -8.40 1.08 -9.46
C ALA A 125 -8.16 -0.13 -10.39
N LYS A 126 -6.99 -0.20 -11.02
CA LYS A 126 -6.64 -1.22 -12.02
C LYS A 126 -6.40 -2.59 -11.39
N ASP A 127 -6.77 -3.65 -12.11
CA ASP A 127 -6.31 -5.02 -11.82
C ASP A 127 -4.91 -5.17 -12.42
N ASP A 128 -3.98 -5.70 -11.64
CA ASP A 128 -2.58 -5.89 -12.04
C ASP A 128 -2.23 -7.38 -12.16
N ARG A 129 -3.20 -8.22 -12.51
CA ARG A 129 -3.05 -9.68 -12.49
C ARG A 129 -1.89 -10.19 -13.34
N LYS A 130 -1.64 -9.52 -14.47
CA LYS A 130 -0.63 -9.96 -15.44
C LYS A 130 0.73 -9.32 -15.15
N GLU A 131 0.73 -8.21 -14.44
CA GLU A 131 1.87 -7.31 -14.25
C GLU A 131 2.51 -7.48 -12.86
N ALA A 132 1.71 -7.74 -11.83
CA ALA A 132 2.19 -7.82 -10.46
C ALA A 132 3.14 -9.02 -10.30
N PRO A 133 4.40 -8.79 -9.87
CA PRO A 133 5.32 -9.87 -9.63
C PRO A 133 4.82 -10.68 -8.44
N ARG A 134 4.87 -12.01 -8.55
CA ARG A 134 4.43 -12.90 -7.48
C ARG A 134 5.41 -12.83 -6.31
N LEU A 135 4.89 -12.78 -5.09
CA LEU A 135 5.70 -12.98 -3.89
C LEU A 135 6.31 -14.39 -3.91
N GLN A 136 7.63 -14.47 -3.77
CA GLN A 136 8.38 -15.73 -3.73
C GLN A 136 8.74 -16.14 -2.31
N SER A 137 9.16 -15.19 -1.47
CA SER A 137 9.53 -15.48 -0.08
C SER A 137 9.32 -14.27 0.83
N LEU A 138 9.15 -14.56 2.12
CA LEU A 138 9.20 -13.60 3.21
C LEU A 138 10.27 -14.06 4.19
N VAL A 139 11.17 -13.16 4.57
CA VAL A 139 12.20 -13.40 5.60
C VAL A 139 11.93 -12.45 6.75
N VAL A 140 11.81 -13.00 7.97
CA VAL A 140 11.60 -12.23 9.19
C VAL A 140 12.88 -12.25 10.01
N THR A 141 13.39 -11.08 10.38
CA THR A 141 14.60 -10.95 11.19
C THR A 141 14.34 -10.12 12.46
N PRO A 142 14.89 -10.51 13.62
CA PRO A 142 15.61 -11.78 13.85
C PRO A 142 14.67 -12.99 13.80
N GLU A 143 15.17 -14.11 13.25
CA GLU A 143 14.42 -15.38 13.21
C GLU A 143 14.25 -15.99 14.61
N THR A 144 15.24 -15.79 15.48
CA THR A 144 15.22 -16.22 16.87
C THR A 144 15.94 -15.19 17.72
N LEU A 145 15.32 -14.80 18.83
CA LEU A 145 15.90 -13.89 19.80
C LEU A 145 15.37 -14.22 21.19
N THR A 146 16.27 -14.36 22.15
CA THR A 146 15.92 -14.39 23.57
C THR A 146 16.06 -12.98 24.13
N LEU A 147 14.98 -12.42 24.67
CA LEU A 147 15.02 -11.16 25.39
C LEU A 147 15.50 -11.41 26.82
N SER A 148 16.48 -10.62 27.27
CA SER A 148 16.96 -10.63 28.64
C SER A 148 17.04 -9.20 29.15
N GLU A 149 16.88 -9.01 30.45
CA GLU A 149 16.89 -7.67 31.04
C GLU A 149 18.21 -6.94 30.74
N PRO A 150 18.17 -5.62 30.49
CA PRO A 150 17.00 -4.72 30.56
C PRO A 150 16.14 -4.66 29.28
N GLN A 151 16.46 -5.46 28.25
CA GLN A 151 15.76 -5.41 26.96
C GLN A 151 14.39 -6.10 27.06
N ARG A 152 13.32 -5.34 26.81
CA ARG A 152 11.92 -5.81 26.90
C ARG A 152 11.19 -5.88 25.55
N SER A 153 11.82 -5.44 24.48
CA SER A 153 11.22 -5.41 23.15
C SER A 153 12.27 -5.60 22.06
N VAL A 154 11.82 -6.01 20.88
CA VAL A 154 12.61 -6.11 19.66
C VAL A 154 11.77 -5.60 18.49
N GLN A 155 12.42 -4.93 17.55
CA GLN A 155 11.81 -4.61 16.26
C GLN A 155 12.02 -5.78 15.30
N LEU A 156 10.92 -6.38 14.84
CA LEU A 156 10.97 -7.34 13.75
C LEU A 156 11.05 -6.58 12.41
N LYS A 157 11.87 -7.09 11.50
CA LYS A 157 11.92 -6.66 10.10
C LYS A 157 11.43 -7.79 9.21
N VAL A 158 10.62 -7.48 8.22
CA VAL A 158 10.11 -8.43 7.24
C VAL A 158 10.52 -7.97 5.84
N GLU A 159 11.27 -8.79 5.12
CA GLU A 159 11.66 -8.56 3.74
C GLU A 159 10.91 -9.51 2.81
N ALA A 160 10.22 -8.96 1.82
CA ALA A 160 9.58 -9.70 0.74
C ALA A 160 10.51 -9.77 -0.47
N THR A 161 10.69 -10.97 -1.04
CA THR A 161 11.33 -11.13 -2.36
C THR A 161 10.27 -11.53 -3.39
N PHE A 162 10.25 -10.83 -4.52
CA PHE A 162 9.29 -11.03 -5.61
C PHE A 162 9.93 -11.71 -6.82
N ALA A 163 9.10 -12.29 -7.70
CA ALA A 163 9.54 -13.08 -8.85
C ALA A 163 10.36 -12.34 -9.91
N ASN A 164 10.31 -11.01 -9.91
CA ASN A 164 11.16 -10.14 -10.73
C ASN A 164 12.52 -9.83 -10.06
N GLY A 165 12.82 -10.43 -8.90
CA GLY A 165 14.03 -10.17 -8.11
C GLY A 165 13.93 -8.95 -7.18
N GLU A 166 12.82 -8.22 -7.20
CA GLU A 166 12.59 -7.08 -6.33
C GLU A 166 12.52 -7.50 -4.86
N LYS A 167 13.14 -6.70 -3.99
CA LYS A 167 13.08 -6.87 -2.53
C LYS A 167 12.44 -5.65 -1.89
N ARG A 168 11.44 -5.86 -1.02
CA ARG A 168 10.75 -4.78 -0.30
C ARG A 168 10.74 -5.03 1.19
N ASP A 169 10.98 -3.98 1.97
CA ASP A 169 10.64 -3.98 3.39
C ASP A 169 9.12 -3.90 3.52
N VAL A 170 8.53 -4.95 4.10
CA VAL A 170 7.09 -5.08 4.32
C VAL A 170 6.78 -5.20 5.82
N SER A 171 7.69 -4.76 6.69
CA SER A 171 7.56 -4.85 8.14
C SER A 171 6.29 -4.16 8.65
N TYR A 172 5.99 -2.98 8.08
CA TYR A 172 4.78 -2.23 8.40
C TYR A 172 3.53 -2.94 7.88
N TRP A 173 3.56 -3.55 6.70
CA TRP A 173 2.38 -4.17 6.09
C TRP A 173 2.09 -5.59 6.58
N SER A 174 3.01 -6.16 7.34
CA SER A 174 2.89 -7.49 7.91
C SER A 174 1.93 -7.53 9.11
N VAL A 175 1.22 -8.65 9.24
CA VAL A 175 0.38 -8.97 10.40
C VAL A 175 1.11 -10.01 11.23
N TYR A 176 1.35 -9.70 12.50
CA TYR A 176 2.05 -10.57 13.44
C TYR A 176 1.04 -11.18 14.39
N THR A 177 1.06 -12.50 14.51
CA THR A 177 0.24 -13.23 15.48
C THR A 177 1.14 -14.09 16.33
N LEU A 178 0.87 -14.12 17.64
CA LEU A 178 1.48 -15.12 18.50
C LEU A 178 0.96 -16.49 18.08
N SER A 179 1.86 -17.37 17.67
CA SER A 179 1.55 -18.77 17.53
C SER A 179 1.84 -19.42 18.88
N ASN A 180 0.82 -19.64 19.68
CA ASN A 180 0.88 -20.55 20.81
C ASN A 180 0.88 -22.00 20.28
N LEU A 181 1.98 -22.35 19.59
CA LEU A 181 2.47 -23.73 19.46
C LEU A 181 3.57 -23.89 20.50
N VAL A 182 3.19 -23.85 21.77
CA VAL A 182 3.97 -24.53 22.81
C VAL A 182 3.24 -25.85 22.99
N ALA A 183 3.81 -26.90 22.40
CA ALA A 183 3.47 -28.28 22.69
C ALA A 183 3.79 -28.60 24.16
#